data_AF-A0A2B8AMR9-F1
#
_entry.id   AF-A0A2B8AMR9-F1
#
_cell.length_a   1.000
_cell.length_b   1.000
_cell.length_c   1.000
_cell.angle_alpha   90.00
_cell.angle_beta   90.00
_cell.angle_gamma   90.00
#
_symmetry.space_group_name_H-M   'P 1'
#
loop_
_entity.id
_entity.type
_entity.pdbx_description
1 polymer ?
#
loop_
_entity_poly.entity_id
_entity_poly.type
_entity_poly.pdbx_seq_one_letter_code
_entity_poly.pdbx_strand_id
1 'polypeptide(L)'
;MRTLILLALAGLGAQLVDGSLGMAYGVTSTTLLLAIGTNPAAASATVHLAEIGTTLASGAAHWRFGNVDWRVVIRIGIPGAVGAFAGATFLSSLSTEVAEPVMAVLLLGLGLYVLGRFTFLGLPA
;
A
#
# COMPACT_ATOMS: atom_id res chain seq x y z
N MET A 1 19.64 -7.66 -19.22
CA MET A 1 18.31 -7.98 -19.77
C MET A 1 17.54 -9.01 -18.95
N ARG A 2 18.10 -10.17 -18.58
CA ARG A 2 17.41 -11.16 -17.71
C ARG A 2 16.84 -10.56 -16.42
N THR A 3 17.62 -9.73 -15.72
CA THR A 3 17.19 -9.07 -14.48
C THR A 3 15.96 -8.19 -14.67
N LEU A 4 15.89 -7.43 -15.77
CA LEU A 4 14.75 -6.56 -16.07
C LEU A 4 13.47 -7.36 -16.35
N ILE A 5 13.59 -8.51 -17.02
CA ILE A 5 12.47 -9.41 -17.27
C ILE A 5 11.95 -10.01 -15.96
N LEU A 6 12.85 -10.45 -15.07
CA LEU A 6 12.47 -10.97 -13.76
C LEU A 6 11.78 -9.91 -12.89
N LEU A 7 12.31 -8.69 -12.89
CA LEU A 7 11.68 -7.57 -12.18
C LEU A 7 10.30 -7.23 -12.76
N ALA A 8 10.13 -7.26 -14.09
CA ALA A 8 8.86 -7.03 -14.74
C ALA A 8 7.82 -8.10 -14.37
N LEU A 9 8.20 -9.39 -14.36
CA LEU A 9 7.32 -10.48 -13.96
C LEU A 9 6.94 -10.41 -12.48
N ALA A 10 7.91 -10.09 -11.61
CA ALA A 10 7.67 -9.89 -10.18
C ALA A 10 6.72 -8.71 -9.92
N GLY A 11 6.96 -7.57 -10.59
CA GLY A 11 6.09 -6.39 -10.50
C GLY A 11 4.69 -6.65 -11.04
N LEU A 12 4.56 -7.40 -12.13
CA LEU A 12 3.26 -7.83 -12.66
C LEU A 12 2.53 -8.73 -11.66
N GLY A 13 3.22 -9.71 -11.06
CA GLY A 13 2.65 -10.55 -10.01
C GLY A 13 2.18 -9.75 -8.79
N ALA A 14 3.03 -8.84 -8.29
CA ALA A 14 2.68 -7.94 -7.19
C ALA A 14 1.45 -7.09 -7.53
N GLN A 15 1.36 -6.56 -8.75
CA GLN A 15 0.22 -5.74 -9.18
C GLN A 15 -1.06 -6.55 -9.38
N LEU A 16 -0.98 -7.83 -9.76
CA LEU A 16 -2.17 -8.70 -9.84
C LEU A 16 -2.76 -8.98 -8.45
N VAL A 17 -1.89 -9.22 -7.45
CA VAL A 17 -2.33 -9.36 -6.06
C VAL A 17 -2.93 -8.05 -5.56
N ASP A 18 -2.31 -6.93 -5.90
CA ASP A 18 -2.81 -5.61 -5.52
C ASP A 18 -4.13 -5.23 -6.20
N GLY A 19 -4.27 -5.45 -7.50
CA GLY A 19 -5.51 -5.16 -8.21
C GLY A 19 -6.68 -6.05 -7.77
N SER A 20 -6.41 -7.20 -7.15
CA SER A 20 -7.44 -8.10 -6.61
C SER A 20 -7.77 -7.85 -5.14
N LEU A 21 -6.77 -7.49 -4.31
CA LEU A 21 -6.94 -7.29 -2.86
C LEU A 21 -6.99 -5.82 -2.42
N GLY A 22 -6.54 -4.90 -3.28
CA GLY A 22 -6.54 -3.44 -3.11
C GLY A 22 -5.44 -2.83 -2.23
N MET A 23 -4.66 -3.63 -1.49
CA MET A 23 -3.74 -3.14 -0.44
C MET A 23 -2.39 -3.91 -0.40
N ALA A 24 -2.15 -4.81 -1.35
CA ALA A 24 -1.12 -5.85 -1.20
C ALA A 24 0.18 -5.54 -1.94
N TYR A 25 0.19 -4.55 -2.85
CA TYR A 25 1.40 -4.17 -3.58
C TYR A 25 2.52 -3.79 -2.62
N GLY A 26 2.23 -2.86 -1.69
CA GLY A 26 3.23 -2.33 -0.78
C GLY A 26 3.91 -3.39 0.07
N VAL A 27 3.14 -4.30 0.67
CA VAL A 27 3.67 -5.38 1.52
C VAL A 27 4.52 -6.36 0.71
N THR A 28 4.04 -6.78 -0.46
CA THR A 28 4.73 -7.76 -1.32
C THR A 28 6.03 -7.18 -1.88
N SER A 29 5.96 -5.97 -2.45
CA SER A 29 7.10 -5.31 -3.06
C SER A 29 8.16 -4.89 -2.04
N THR A 30 7.74 -4.36 -0.88
CA THR A 30 8.68 -4.02 0.20
C THR A 30 9.40 -5.26 0.73
N THR A 31 8.67 -6.37 0.93
CA THR A 31 9.28 -7.64 1.37
C THR A 31 10.34 -8.13 0.39
N LEU A 32 10.04 -8.11 -0.92
CA LEU A 32 11.01 -8.51 -1.94
C LEU A 32 12.23 -7.59 -2.00
N LEU A 33 12.02 -6.27 -1.92
CA LEU A 33 13.11 -5.29 -1.93
C LEU A 33 14.02 -5.42 -0.70
N LEU A 34 13.45 -5.62 0.48
CA LEU A 34 14.20 -5.87 1.72
C LEU A 34 14.96 -7.20 1.65
N ALA A 35 14.33 -8.25 1.10
CA ALA A 35 14.94 -9.57 0.97
C ALA A 35 16.20 -9.57 0.08
N ILE A 36 16.27 -8.66 -0.91
CA ILE A 36 17.46 -8.47 -1.75
C ILE A 36 18.46 -7.44 -1.18
N GLY A 37 18.24 -6.97 0.05
CA GLY A 37 19.17 -6.08 0.77
C GLY A 37 18.98 -4.58 0.51
N THR A 38 17.85 -4.16 -0.08
CA THR A 38 17.53 -2.72 -0.20
C THR A 38 17.33 -2.15 1.20
N ASN A 39 17.88 -0.95 1.48
CA ASN A 39 17.62 -0.33 2.78
C ASN A 39 16.12 0.03 2.93
N PRO A 40 15.57 0.10 4.15
CA PRO A 40 14.14 0.33 4.36
C PRO A 40 13.62 1.65 3.77
N ALA A 41 14.41 2.71 3.83
CA ALA A 41 14.02 4.02 3.31
C ALA A 41 13.87 4.02 1.78
N ALA A 42 14.84 3.43 1.06
CA ALA A 42 14.82 3.32 -0.39
C ALA A 42 13.76 2.31 -0.87
N ALA A 43 13.57 1.21 -0.14
CA ALA A 43 12.49 0.26 -0.42
C ALA A 43 11.13 0.96 -0.32
N SER A 44 10.87 1.67 0.78
CA SER A 44 9.64 2.43 0.99
C SER A 44 9.42 3.48 -0.09
N ALA A 45 10.43 4.30 -0.39
CA ALA A 45 10.32 5.35 -1.40
C ALA A 45 10.04 4.78 -2.80
N THR A 46 10.69 3.68 -3.17
CA THR A 46 10.51 3.02 -4.47
C THR A 46 9.11 2.45 -4.62
N VAL A 47 8.60 1.80 -3.57
CA VAL A 47 7.26 1.21 -3.55
C VAL A 47 6.19 2.27 -3.66
N HIS A 48 6.23 3.32 -2.84
CA HIS A 48 5.23 4.39 -2.89
C HIS A 48 5.27 5.14 -4.23
N LEU A 49 6.46 5.36 -4.80
CA LEU A 49 6.58 5.97 -6.13
C LEU A 49 5.93 5.10 -7.19
N ALA A 50 6.18 3.79 -7.16
CA ALA A 50 5.54 2.85 -8.09
C ALA A 50 4.02 2.81 -7.90
N GLU A 51 3.53 2.85 -6.65
CA GLU A 51 2.10 2.86 -6.32
C GLU A 51 1.36 4.06 -6.88
N ILE A 52 2.01 5.22 -7.03
CA ILE A 52 1.38 6.38 -7.71
C ILE A 52 0.97 5.98 -9.13
N GLY A 53 1.86 5.34 -9.89
CA GLY A 53 1.60 4.93 -11.26
C GLY A 53 0.54 3.83 -11.35
N THR A 54 0.67 2.80 -10.51
CA THR A 54 -0.24 1.64 -10.55
C THR A 54 -1.64 1.97 -10.03
N THR A 55 -1.75 2.81 -8.99
CA THR A 55 -3.03 3.29 -8.46
C THR A 55 -3.72 4.21 -9.45
N LEU A 56 -2.97 5.07 -10.15
CA LEU A 56 -3.53 5.92 -11.21
C LEU A 56 -4.05 5.08 -12.38
N ALA A 57 -3.30 4.08 -12.83
CA ALA A 57 -3.73 3.17 -13.88
C ALA A 57 -5.00 2.40 -13.47
N SER A 58 -5.05 1.90 -12.24
CA SER A 58 -6.21 1.20 -11.68
C SER A 58 -7.43 2.14 -11.59
N GLY A 59 -7.25 3.35 -11.05
CA GLY A 59 -8.29 4.37 -10.97
C GLY A 59 -8.85 4.77 -12.34
N ALA A 60 -7.98 4.94 -13.34
CA ALA A 60 -8.37 5.22 -14.72
C ALA A 60 -9.19 4.07 -15.33
N ALA A 61 -8.82 2.81 -15.05
CA ALA A 61 -9.59 1.64 -15.49
C ALA A 61 -10.98 1.60 -14.82
N HIS A 62 -11.06 1.81 -13.50
CA HIS A 62 -12.34 1.89 -12.79
C HIS A 62 -13.23 3.02 -13.34
N TRP A 63 -12.65 4.18 -13.65
CA TRP A 63 -13.39 5.28 -14.27
C TRP A 63 -13.90 4.91 -15.66
N ARG A 64 -13.05 4.30 -16.50
CA ARG A 64 -13.39 3.85 -17.87
C ARG A 64 -14.53 2.83 -17.88
N PHE A 65 -14.64 2.02 -16.84
CA PHE A 65 -15.71 1.03 -16.66
C PHE A 65 -16.96 1.57 -15.96
N GLY A 66 -17.00 2.85 -15.58
CA GLY A 66 -18.16 3.46 -14.93
C GLY A 66 -18.31 3.10 -13.45
N ASN A 67 -17.27 2.56 -12.81
CA ASN A 67 -17.28 2.10 -11.41
C ASN A 67 -16.96 3.22 -10.40
N VAL A 68 -17.00 4.49 -10.81
CA VAL A 68 -16.53 5.62 -9.99
C VAL A 68 -17.70 6.50 -9.55
N ASP A 69 -17.93 6.55 -8.23
CA ASP A 69 -18.74 7.60 -7.60
C ASP A 69 -17.86 8.79 -7.25
N TRP A 70 -17.93 9.84 -8.07
CA TRP A 70 -17.16 11.07 -7.90
C TRP A 70 -17.44 11.81 -6.59
N ARG A 71 -18.63 11.64 -6.01
CA ARG A 71 -18.97 12.24 -4.72
C ARG A 71 -18.19 11.57 -3.60
N VAL A 72 -18.01 10.26 -3.67
CA VAL A 72 -17.19 9.48 -2.73
C VAL A 72 -15.71 9.82 -2.93
N VAL A 73 -15.23 9.86 -4.18
CA VAL A 73 -13.83 10.22 -4.48
C VAL A 73 -13.45 11.56 -3.87
N ILE A 74 -14.28 12.59 -4.00
CA ILE A 74 -13.97 13.91 -3.44
C ILE A 74 -14.04 13.90 -1.91
N ARG A 75 -15.07 13.28 -1.34
CA ARG A 75 -15.29 13.26 0.12
C ARG A 75 -14.26 12.45 0.90
N ILE A 76 -13.69 11.41 0.29
CA ILE A 76 -12.68 10.57 0.94
C ILE A 76 -11.29 10.96 0.45
N GLY A 77 -11.12 11.16 -0.86
CA GLY A 77 -9.83 11.40 -1.49
C GLY A 77 -9.18 12.71 -1.07
N ILE A 78 -9.91 13.83 -1.01
CA ILE A 78 -9.33 15.11 -0.58
C ILE A 78 -8.86 15.07 0.87
N PRO A 79 -9.72 14.77 1.88
CA PRO A 79 -9.26 14.72 3.26
C PRO A 79 -8.24 13.61 3.49
N GLY A 80 -8.37 12.47 2.78
CA GLY A 80 -7.38 11.40 2.81
C GLY A 80 -6.00 11.86 2.30
N ALA A 81 -5.94 12.59 1.18
CA ALA A 81 -4.69 13.13 0.64
C ALA A 81 -4.05 14.16 1.59
N VAL A 82 -4.85 15.06 2.18
CA VAL A 82 -4.36 16.02 3.17
C VAL A 82 -3.83 15.29 4.41
N GLY A 83 -4.56 14.31 4.92
CA GLY A 83 -4.15 13.49 6.06
C GLY A 83 -2.88 12.68 5.79
N ALA A 84 -2.76 12.07 4.62
CA ALA A 84 -1.59 11.31 4.20
C ALA A 84 -0.35 12.22 4.09
N PHE A 85 -0.49 13.40 3.47
CA PHE A 85 0.60 14.37 3.37
C PHE A 85 1.04 14.90 4.74
N ALA A 86 0.09 15.30 5.58
CA ALA A 86 0.36 15.77 6.93
C ALA A 86 1.02 14.67 7.79
N GLY A 87 0.50 13.45 7.73
CA GLY A 87 1.02 12.29 8.43
C GLY A 87 2.44 11.91 7.98
N ALA A 88 2.70 11.88 6.67
CA ALA A 88 4.04 11.62 6.13
C ALA A 88 5.04 12.71 6.54
N THR A 89 4.63 13.98 6.50
CA THR A 89 5.46 15.11 6.94
C THR A 89 5.77 15.01 8.43
N PHE A 90 4.77 14.73 9.26
CA PHE A 90 4.97 14.53 10.69
C PHE A 90 5.92 13.36 10.97
N LEU A 91 5.67 12.19 10.36
CA LEU A 91 6.49 11.00 10.56
C LEU A 91 7.93 11.22 10.09
N SER A 92 8.15 12.02 9.03
CA SER A 92 9.50 12.36 8.55
C SER A 92 10.32 13.18 9.55
N SER A 93 9.68 13.80 10.54
CA SER A 93 10.33 14.55 11.62
C SER A 93 10.61 13.72 12.87
N LEU A 94 10.11 12.47 12.95
CA LEU A 94 10.37 11.54 14.05
C LEU A 94 11.63 10.72 13.76
N SER A 95 12.34 10.32 14.82
CA SER A 95 13.46 9.39 14.67
C SER A 95 12.95 7.99 14.32
N THR A 96 13.69 7.29 13.45
CA THR A 96 13.35 5.95 13.00
C THR A 96 13.28 4.96 14.16
N GLU A 97 14.09 5.16 15.22
CA GLU A 97 14.08 4.27 16.41
C GLU A 97 12.74 4.28 17.15
N VAL A 98 12.00 5.40 17.08
CA VAL A 98 10.66 5.52 17.69
C VAL A 98 9.56 5.16 16.71
N ALA A 99 9.69 5.57 15.45
CA ALA A 99 8.67 5.34 14.44
C ALA A 99 8.49 3.86 14.09
N GLU A 100 9.58 3.09 13.99
CA GLU A 100 9.56 1.68 13.62
C GLU A 100 8.75 0.80 14.59
N PRO A 101 9.00 0.78 15.91
CA PRO A 101 8.24 -0.07 16.83
C PRO A 101 6.77 0.36 16.94
N VAL A 102 6.47 1.66 16.86
CA VAL A 102 5.09 2.16 16.87
C VAL A 102 4.33 1.65 15.66
N MET A 103 4.91 1.76 14.47
CA MET A 103 4.29 1.25 13.24
C MET A 103 4.14 -0.27 13.27
N ALA A 104 5.14 -1.01 13.76
CA ALA A 104 5.06 -2.46 13.89
C ALA A 104 3.89 -2.89 14.79
N VAL A 105 3.71 -2.25 15.95
CA VAL A 105 2.59 -2.54 16.87
C VAL A 105 1.25 -2.21 16.23
N LEU A 106 1.13 -1.07 15.53
CA LEU A 106 -0.09 -0.68 14.84
C LEU A 106 -0.47 -1.69 13.74
N LEU A 107 0.49 -2.06 12.89
CA LEU A 107 0.27 -3.01 11.79
C LEU A 107 -0.04 -4.41 12.31
N LEU A 108 0.67 -4.87 13.34
CA LEU A 108 0.40 -6.17 13.97
C LEU A 108 -0.99 -6.19 14.61
N GLY A 109 -1.34 -5.13 15.34
CA GLY A 109 -2.67 -4.98 15.95
C GLY A 109 -3.78 -4.98 14.91
N LEU A 110 -3.61 -4.24 13.81
CA LEU A 110 -4.55 -4.23 12.69
C LEU A 110 -4.67 -5.62 12.05
N GLY A 111 -3.54 -6.30 11.81
CA GLY A 111 -3.52 -7.66 11.26
C GLY A 111 -4.26 -8.66 12.14
N LEU A 112 -3.98 -8.65 13.46
CA LEU A 112 -4.69 -9.49 14.44
C LEU A 112 -6.18 -9.16 14.49
N TYR A 113 -6.55 -7.88 14.43
CA TYR A 113 -7.95 -7.46 14.39
C TYR A 113 -8.67 -7.99 13.15
N VAL A 114 -8.09 -7.80 11.96
CA VAL A 114 -8.67 -8.28 10.69
C VAL A 114 -8.79 -9.80 10.70
N LEU A 115 -7.73 -10.51 11.08
CA LEU A 115 -7.76 -11.97 11.20
C LEU A 115 -8.85 -12.43 12.17
N GLY A 116 -8.92 -11.82 13.36
CA GLY A 116 -9.92 -12.18 14.36
C GLY A 116 -11.34 -11.89 13.88
N ARG A 117 -11.57 -10.71 13.28
CA ARG A 117 -12.86 -10.28 12.77
C ARG A 117 -13.38 -11.21 11.68
N PHE A 118 -12.57 -11.50 10.67
CA PHE A 118 -13.03 -12.26 9.50
C PHE A 118 -12.91 -13.78 9.66
N THR A 119 -12.13 -14.28 10.62
CA THR A 119 -12.03 -15.72 10.90
C THR A 119 -13.04 -16.18 11.97
N PHE A 120 -13.19 -15.42 13.06
CA PHE A 120 -13.96 -15.88 14.22
C PHE A 120 -15.31 -15.19 14.41
N LEU A 121 -15.44 -13.91 14.01
CA LEU A 121 -16.64 -13.11 14.29
C LEU A 121 -17.67 -13.10 13.14
N GLY A 122 -17.34 -13.65 11.97
CA GLY A 122 -18.22 -13.71 10.82
C GLY A 122 -18.53 -12.34 10.20
N LEU A 123 -19.06 -12.34 8.98
CA LEU A 123 -19.54 -11.11 8.34
C LEU A 123 -20.82 -10.64 9.05
N PRO A 124 -20.96 -9.33 9.36
CA PRO A 124 -22.22 -8.81 9.85
C PRO A 124 -23.29 -9.04 8.76
N ALA A 125 -24.43 -9.60 9.17
CA ALA A 125 -25.56 -9.89 8.29
C ALA A 125 -26.18 -8.60 7.72
#